data_AF-C8X0J8-F1
#
_entry.id   AF-C8X0J8-F1
#
_cell.length_a   1.000
_cell.length_b   1.000
_cell.length_c   1.000
_cell.angle_alpha   90.00
_cell.angle_beta   90.00
_cell.angle_gamma   90.00
#
_symmetry.space_group_name_H-M   'P 1'
#
loop_
_entity.id
_entity.type
_entity.pdbx_description
1 polymer ?
#
loop_
_entity_poly.entity_id
_entity_poly.type
_entity_poly.pdbx_seq_one_letter_code
_entity_poly.pdbx_strand_id
1 'polypeptide(L)'
;MSDNVLFGSTIGLLEQSLNLRARNHEMLTSNIANAETPGYASQHLQFEEQLRAAFDPEAQKMEATHEDHFGFVDDINQVDGEVISDPGKAVSDNGVRMEQEMARLSENQIKYETAARILSRKFASLEYVIQEASKS
;
A
#
# COMPACT_ATOMS: atom_id res chain seq x y z
N MET A 1 17.60 1.46 -24.98
CA MET A 1 18.08 1.29 -23.58
C MET A 1 17.02 1.75 -22.57
N SER A 2 15.74 1.54 -22.86
CA SER A 2 14.62 2.15 -22.12
C SER A 2 13.92 1.18 -21.15
N ASP A 3 14.12 -0.13 -21.34
CA ASP A 3 13.37 -1.17 -20.60
C ASP A 3 13.85 -1.33 -19.15
N ASN A 4 15.15 -1.13 -18.86
CA ASN A 4 15.70 -1.35 -17.51
C ASN A 4 15.10 -0.44 -16.43
N VAL A 5 14.76 0.79 -16.79
CA VAL A 5 14.18 1.77 -15.85
C VAL A 5 12.71 1.44 -15.55
N LEU A 6 11.98 0.92 -16.54
CA LEU A 6 10.56 0.54 -16.39
C LEU A 6 10.39 -0.73 -15.55
N PHE A 7 11.25 -1.74 -15.74
CA PHE A 7 11.20 -2.97 -14.95
C PHE A 7 11.58 -2.75 -13.48
N GLY A 8 12.65 -1.99 -13.21
CA GLY A 8 13.09 -1.68 -11.84
C GLY A 8 12.06 -0.87 -11.05
N SER A 9 11.55 0.22 -11.63
CA SER A 9 10.56 1.09 -10.97
C SER A 9 9.26 0.35 -10.61
N THR A 10 8.75 -0.50 -11.52
CA THR A 10 7.52 -1.24 -11.21
C THR A 10 7.74 -2.34 -10.15
N ILE A 11 8.93 -2.94 -10.08
CA ILE A 11 9.24 -3.94 -9.03
C ILE A 11 9.27 -3.25 -7.67
N GLY A 12 9.94 -2.10 -7.56
CA GLY A 12 9.95 -1.30 -6.32
C GLY A 12 8.54 -0.86 -5.89
N LEU A 13 7.68 -0.44 -6.84
CA LEU A 13 6.27 -0.14 -6.55
C LEU A 13 5.53 -1.33 -5.94
N LEU A 14 5.69 -2.52 -6.54
CA LEU A 14 4.98 -3.72 -6.09
C LEU A 14 5.50 -4.18 -4.73
N GLU A 15 6.80 -4.10 -4.50
CA GLU A 15 7.42 -4.36 -3.20
C GLU A 15 6.86 -3.43 -2.12
N GLN A 16 6.88 -2.11 -2.37
CA GLN A 16 6.35 -1.15 -1.40
C GLN A 16 4.86 -1.35 -1.15
N SER A 17 4.08 -1.64 -2.21
CA SER A 17 2.66 -1.99 -2.09
C SER A 17 2.44 -3.21 -1.18
N LEU A 18 3.28 -4.25 -1.29
CA LEU A 18 3.20 -5.42 -0.43
C LEU A 18 3.53 -5.07 1.03
N ASN A 19 4.57 -4.29 1.27
CA ASN A 19 4.97 -3.85 2.62
C ASN A 19 3.86 -3.06 3.31
N LEU A 20 3.30 -2.06 2.63
CA LEU A 20 2.20 -1.25 3.15
C LEU A 20 0.94 -2.07 3.41
N ARG A 21 0.64 -3.02 2.52
CA ARG A 21 -0.51 -3.92 2.69
C ARG A 21 -0.34 -4.92 3.82
N ALA A 22 0.89 -5.38 4.09
CA ALA A 22 1.19 -6.19 5.27
C ALA A 22 0.94 -5.40 6.56
N ARG A 23 1.45 -4.16 6.67
CA ARG A 23 1.17 -3.27 7.80
C ARG A 23 -0.31 -2.98 7.97
N ASN A 24 -1.02 -2.72 6.86
CA ASN A 24 -2.46 -2.50 6.89
C ASN A 24 -3.23 -3.75 7.38
N HIS A 25 -2.76 -4.96 7.03
CA HIS A 25 -3.35 -6.21 7.52
C HIS A 25 -3.23 -6.32 9.05
N GLU A 26 -2.07 -5.98 9.62
CA GLU A 26 -1.85 -5.94 11.07
C GLU A 26 -2.80 -4.95 11.77
N MET A 27 -3.01 -3.77 11.21
CA MET A 27 -3.95 -2.78 11.76
C MET A 27 -5.40 -3.25 11.70
N LEU A 28 -5.85 -3.79 10.55
CA LEU A 28 -7.21 -4.30 10.38
C LEU A 28 -7.50 -5.47 11.33
N THR A 29 -6.56 -6.41 11.45
CA THR A 29 -6.69 -7.55 12.38
C THR A 29 -6.69 -7.09 13.83
N SER A 30 -5.90 -6.07 14.20
CA SER A 30 -5.95 -5.44 15.52
C SER A 30 -7.30 -4.80 15.79
N ASN A 31 -7.87 -4.07 14.82
CA ASN A 31 -9.20 -3.46 14.98
C ASN A 31 -10.28 -4.52 15.18
N ILE A 32 -10.26 -5.59 14.37
CA ILE A 32 -11.19 -6.72 14.50
C ILE A 32 -11.07 -7.38 15.88
N ALA A 33 -9.85 -7.67 16.33
CA ALA A 33 -9.61 -8.29 17.63
C ALA A 33 -10.10 -7.43 18.80
N ASN A 34 -10.03 -6.10 18.67
CA ASN A 34 -10.42 -5.15 19.71
C ASN A 34 -11.81 -4.54 19.49
N ALA A 35 -12.61 -5.03 18.54
CA ALA A 35 -13.90 -4.45 18.19
C ALA A 35 -14.90 -4.41 19.37
N GLU A 36 -14.82 -5.38 20.27
CA GLU A 36 -15.66 -5.47 21.48
C GLU A 36 -15.00 -4.84 22.71
N THR A 37 -13.80 -4.23 22.57
CA THR A 37 -13.07 -3.62 23.68
C THR A 37 -13.59 -2.19 23.95
N PRO A 38 -14.17 -1.92 25.13
CA PRO A 38 -14.70 -0.60 25.44
C PRO A 38 -13.62 0.48 25.38
N GLY A 39 -13.91 1.58 24.69
CA GLY A 39 -13.00 2.73 24.57
C GLY A 39 -11.83 2.54 23.58
N TYR A 40 -11.82 1.44 22.81
CA TYR A 40 -10.85 1.25 21.73
C TYR A 40 -11.15 2.18 20.53
N ALA A 41 -10.12 2.84 20.02
CA ALA A 41 -10.16 3.66 18.82
C ALA A 41 -9.54 2.90 17.65
N SER A 42 -10.27 2.72 16.55
CA SER A 42 -9.75 2.03 15.37
C SER A 42 -8.67 2.86 14.68
N GLN A 43 -7.67 2.18 14.14
CA GLN A 43 -6.58 2.79 13.39
C GLN A 43 -6.59 2.30 11.95
N HIS A 44 -6.35 3.20 11.00
CA HIS A 44 -6.32 2.88 9.58
C HIS A 44 -5.07 3.45 8.93
N LEU A 45 -4.42 2.65 8.08
CA LEU A 45 -3.29 3.11 7.27
C LEU A 45 -3.81 3.66 5.94
N GLN A 46 -3.60 4.95 5.70
CA GLN A 46 -3.88 5.61 4.42
C GLN A 46 -2.59 5.78 3.63
N PHE A 47 -2.48 5.03 2.53
CA PHE A 47 -1.25 5.00 1.72
C PHE A 47 -1.51 4.92 0.21
N GLU A 48 -2.72 4.60 -0.23
CA GLU A 48 -3.00 4.34 -1.65
C GLU A 48 -2.79 5.59 -2.52
N GLU A 49 -3.11 6.77 -2.00
CA GLU A 49 -2.90 8.04 -2.72
C GLU A 49 -1.41 8.39 -2.83
N GLN A 50 -0.65 8.25 -1.73
CA GLN A 50 0.79 8.47 -1.72
C GLN A 50 1.51 7.50 -2.66
N LEU A 51 1.10 6.22 -2.66
CA LEU A 51 1.66 5.20 -3.54
C LEU A 51 1.35 5.48 -5.02
N ARG A 52 0.14 5.98 -5.32
CA ARG A 52 -0.23 6.41 -6.68
C ARG A 52 0.58 7.61 -7.12
N ALA A 53 0.74 8.62 -6.26
CA ALA A 53 1.52 9.82 -6.55
C ALA A 53 3.00 9.51 -6.80
N ALA A 54 3.58 8.57 -6.04
CA ALA A 54 4.98 8.15 -6.22
C ALA A 54 5.24 7.40 -7.53
N PHE A 55 4.20 6.86 -8.17
CA PHE A 55 4.32 6.15 -9.45
C PHE A 55 4.00 7.03 -10.67
N ASP A 56 3.21 8.09 -10.52
CA ASP A 56 2.78 8.93 -11.63
C ASP A 56 3.85 9.99 -11.99
N PRO A 57 4.47 9.90 -13.19
CA PRO A 57 5.51 10.85 -13.61
C PRO A 57 5.00 12.28 -13.81
N GLU A 58 3.69 12.49 -14.00
CA GLU A 58 3.10 13.83 -14.06
C GLU A 58 2.83 14.39 -12.66
N ALA A 59 2.53 13.52 -11.68
CA ALA A 59 2.43 13.92 -10.27
C ALA A 59 3.78 14.33 -9.68
N GLN A 60 4.89 13.71 -10.13
CA GLN A 60 6.26 14.11 -9.76
C GLN A 60 6.63 15.54 -10.19
N LYS A 61 5.87 16.21 -11.06
CA LYS A 61 6.18 17.59 -11.51
C LYS A 61 5.48 18.68 -10.71
N MET A 62 4.65 18.33 -9.72
CA MET A 62 3.93 19.30 -8.90
C MET A 62 4.67 19.52 -7.57
N GLU A 63 5.22 20.71 -7.35
CA GLU A 63 5.78 21.07 -6.04
C GLU A 63 4.68 21.19 -4.99
N ALA A 64 4.89 20.56 -3.83
CA ALA A 64 4.03 20.73 -2.68
C ALA A 64 4.14 22.17 -2.17
N THR A 65 3.05 22.94 -2.29
CA THR A 65 3.01 24.36 -1.88
C THR A 65 2.48 24.55 -0.46
N HIS A 66 2.12 23.47 0.25
CA HIS A 66 1.59 23.47 1.62
C HIS A 66 2.10 22.25 2.40
N GLU A 67 2.21 22.39 3.72
CA GLU A 67 2.71 21.37 4.64
C GLU A 67 1.79 20.13 4.75
N ASP A 68 0.48 20.31 4.51
CA ASP A 68 -0.54 19.25 4.46
C ASP A 68 -0.74 18.66 3.05
N HIS A 69 -0.05 19.18 2.04
CA HIS A 69 -0.07 18.57 0.72
C HIS A 69 0.90 17.39 0.75
N PHE A 70 0.45 16.20 0.34
CA PHE A 70 1.32 15.02 0.26
C PHE A 70 2.62 15.41 -0.43
N GLY A 71 3.69 15.47 0.36
CA GLY A 71 4.98 15.97 -0.08
C GLY A 71 5.45 15.18 -1.29
N PHE A 72 6.22 15.84 -2.13
CA PHE A 72 6.95 15.22 -3.22
C PHE A 72 7.69 13.96 -2.71
N VAL A 73 7.23 12.77 -3.11
CA VAL A 73 7.91 11.51 -2.85
C VAL A 73 8.76 11.19 -4.07
N ASP A 74 10.03 11.58 -4.00
CA ASP A 74 11.02 11.36 -5.08
C ASP A 74 11.38 9.87 -5.22
N ASP A 75 11.20 9.10 -4.13
CA ASP A 75 11.52 7.69 -4.04
C ASP A 75 10.34 6.88 -3.49
N ILE A 76 9.88 5.91 -4.26
CA ILE A 76 8.78 5.01 -3.92
C ILE A 76 8.99 4.28 -2.58
N ASN A 77 10.24 4.05 -2.19
CA ASN A 77 10.58 3.40 -0.92
C ASN A 77 10.29 4.28 0.30
N GLN A 78 10.02 5.58 0.12
CA GLN A 78 9.71 6.53 1.19
C GLN A 78 8.21 6.63 1.49
N VAL A 79 7.35 5.96 0.72
CA VAL A 79 5.90 5.93 0.98
C VAL A 79 5.61 5.11 2.23
N ASP A 80 5.45 5.74 3.40
CA ASP A 80 5.17 5.03 4.65
C ASP A 80 3.66 4.95 4.99
N GLY A 81 2.85 5.80 4.35
CA GLY A 81 1.44 5.96 4.68
C GLY A 81 1.21 6.74 5.98
N GLU A 82 -0.02 7.19 6.18
CA GLU A 82 -0.45 7.92 7.37
C GLU A 82 -1.38 7.05 8.22
N VAL A 83 -1.15 7.00 9.53
CA VAL A 83 -2.04 6.29 10.46
C VAL A 83 -3.09 7.26 10.98
N ILE A 84 -4.34 7.01 10.64
CA ILE A 84 -5.47 7.82 11.06
C ILE A 84 -6.28 7.04 12.10
N SER A 85 -6.53 7.70 13.24
CA SER A 85 -7.33 7.13 14.32
C SER A 85 -8.77 7.62 14.22
N ASP A 86 -9.73 6.69 14.23
CA ASP A 86 -11.16 6.98 14.33
C ASP A 86 -11.63 6.61 15.75
N PRO A 87 -11.87 7.62 16.63
CA PRO A 87 -12.29 7.38 18.00
C PRO A 87 -13.75 6.92 18.15
N GLY A 88 -14.50 6.73 17.05
CA GLY A 88 -15.89 6.34 17.10
C GLY A 88 -16.82 7.50 17.48
N LYS A 89 -18.03 7.50 16.91
CA LYS A 89 -19.08 8.46 17.28
C LYS A 89 -20.03 7.80 18.28
N ALA A 90 -19.79 8.06 19.57
CA ALA A 90 -20.70 7.88 20.72
C ALA A 90 -20.39 6.75 21.72
N VAL A 91 -20.84 6.99 22.96
CA VAL A 91 -20.55 6.30 24.23
C VAL A 91 -21.05 4.83 24.30
N SER A 92 -21.79 4.34 23.30
CA SER A 92 -22.31 2.95 23.29
C SER A 92 -21.98 2.15 22.03
N ASP A 93 -21.27 2.74 21.07
CA ASP A 93 -20.85 2.08 19.84
C ASP A 93 -19.33 2.17 19.84
N ASN A 94 -18.64 1.05 20.07
CA ASN A 94 -17.19 1.03 19.91
C ASN A 94 -16.89 1.55 18.50
N GLY A 95 -15.91 2.44 18.32
CA GLY A 95 -15.65 3.07 17.01
C GLY A 95 -15.37 2.10 15.86
N VAL A 96 -15.23 0.81 16.17
CA VAL A 96 -15.03 -0.29 15.25
C VAL A 96 -16.35 -0.83 14.72
N ARG A 97 -16.59 -0.68 13.41
CA ARG A 97 -17.67 -1.37 12.71
C ARG A 97 -17.14 -2.70 12.17
N MET A 98 -17.37 -3.79 12.89
CA MET A 98 -16.83 -5.13 12.59
C MET A 98 -17.00 -5.53 11.12
N GLU A 99 -18.20 -5.38 10.55
CA GLU A 99 -18.47 -5.75 9.16
C GLU A 99 -17.64 -4.92 8.18
N GLN A 100 -17.39 -3.65 8.49
CA GLN A 100 -16.57 -2.77 7.66
C GLN A 100 -15.09 -3.15 7.74
N GLU A 101 -14.59 -3.48 8.94
CA GLU A 101 -13.20 -3.93 9.11
C GLU A 101 -12.95 -5.26 8.40
N MET A 102 -13.89 -6.20 8.47
CA MET A 102 -13.81 -7.47 7.75
C MET A 102 -13.83 -7.27 6.22
N ALA A 103 -14.66 -6.34 5.73
CA ALA A 103 -14.68 -5.98 4.32
C ALA A 103 -13.35 -5.38 3.87
N ARG A 104 -12.79 -4.44 4.65
CA ARG A 104 -11.48 -3.83 4.39
C ARG A 104 -10.35 -4.86 4.44
N LEU A 105 -10.39 -5.81 5.37
CA LEU A 105 -9.41 -6.90 5.50
C LEU A 105 -9.41 -7.77 4.24
N SER A 106 -10.59 -8.17 3.78
CA SER A 106 -10.79 -8.96 2.56
C SER A 106 -10.27 -8.21 1.33
N GLU A 107 -10.61 -6.92 1.20
CA GLU A 107 -10.10 -6.08 0.11
C GLU A 107 -8.57 -5.99 0.14
N ASN A 108 -7.97 -5.76 1.31
CA ASN A 108 -6.53 -5.68 1.47
C ASN A 108 -5.84 -6.99 1.09
N GLN A 109 -6.43 -8.14 1.46
CA GLN A 109 -5.93 -9.46 1.08
C GLN A 109 -5.96 -9.66 -0.44
N ILE A 110 -7.08 -9.36 -1.10
CA ILE A 110 -7.20 -9.49 -2.56
C ILE A 110 -6.14 -8.63 -3.27
N LYS A 111 -5.97 -7.39 -2.83
CA LYS A 111 -4.99 -6.47 -3.40
C LYS A 111 -3.55 -6.93 -3.14
N TYR A 112 -3.24 -7.46 -1.95
CA TYR A 112 -1.93 -8.04 -1.62
C TYR A 112 -1.61 -9.24 -2.51
N GLU A 113 -2.52 -10.21 -2.61
CA GLU A 113 -2.33 -11.40 -3.45
C GLU A 113 -2.15 -11.02 -4.93
N THR A 114 -2.90 -10.02 -5.40
CA THR A 114 -2.78 -9.51 -6.77
C THR A 114 -1.41 -8.90 -7.01
N ALA A 115 -0.92 -8.04 -6.11
CA ALA A 115 0.41 -7.45 -6.19
C ALA A 115 1.51 -8.52 -6.20
N ALA A 116 1.41 -9.52 -5.32
CA ALA A 116 2.36 -10.63 -5.25
C ALA A 116 2.38 -11.46 -6.54
N ARG A 117 1.21 -11.74 -7.13
CA ARG A 117 1.11 -12.45 -8.42
C ARG A 117 1.73 -11.65 -9.56
N ILE A 118 1.52 -10.34 -9.61
CA ILE A 118 2.12 -9.47 -10.64
C ILE A 118 3.64 -9.44 -10.47
N LEU A 119 4.13 -9.29 -9.24
CA LEU A 119 5.57 -9.29 -8.94
C LEU A 119 6.22 -10.61 -9.37
N SER A 120 5.60 -11.74 -9.03
CA SER A 120 6.08 -13.07 -9.42
C SER A 120 6.17 -13.23 -10.94
N ARG A 121 5.17 -12.74 -11.69
CA ARG A 121 5.19 -12.75 -13.16
C ARG A 121 6.32 -11.89 -13.73
N LYS A 122 6.64 -10.75 -13.09
CA LYS A 122 7.76 -9.90 -13.51
C LYS A 122 9.10 -10.60 -13.33
N PHE A 123 9.33 -11.28 -12.21
CA PHE A 123 10.55 -12.06 -12.01
C PHE A 123 10.66 -13.20 -13.03
N ALA A 124 9.58 -13.94 -13.29
CA ALA A 124 9.57 -14.96 -14.33
C ALA A 124 9.91 -14.40 -15.72
N SER A 125 9.42 -13.19 -16.04
CA SER A 125 9.78 -12.52 -17.29
C SER A 125 11.25 -12.12 -17.35
N LEU A 126 11.84 -11.65 -16.24
CA LEU A 126 13.27 -11.31 -16.18
C LEU A 126 14.14 -12.55 -16.34
N GLU A 127 13.80 -13.65 -15.67
CA GLU A 127 14.49 -14.94 -15.82
C GLU A 127 14.46 -15.41 -17.26
N TYR A 128 13.30 -15.33 -17.93
CA TYR A 128 13.17 -15.69 -19.33
C TYR A 128 14.10 -14.88 -20.24
N VAL A 129 14.14 -13.56 -20.06
CA VAL A 129 15.02 -12.67 -20.86
C VAL A 129 16.49 -12.97 -20.61
N ILE A 130 16.90 -13.22 -19.37
CA ILE A 130 18.28 -13.58 -19.02
C ILE A 130 18.67 -14.91 -19.68
N GLN A 131 17.78 -15.91 -19.65
CA GLN A 131 18.02 -17.22 -20.26
C GLN A 131 18.16 -17.12 -21.78
N GLU A 132 17.31 -16.34 -22.46
CA GLU A 132 17.41 -16.14 -23.91
C GLU A 132 18.65 -15.34 -24.31
N ALA A 133 19.01 -14.31 -23.54
CA ALA A 133 20.24 -13.55 -23.76
C ALA A 133 21.51 -14.39 -23.57
N SER A 134 21.49 -15.37 -22.65
CA SER A 134 22.62 -16.27 -22.42
C SER A 134 22.83 -17.31 -23.54
N LYS A 135 21.85 -17.51 -24.43
CA LYS A 135 21.93 -18.46 -25.55
C LYS A 135 22.37 -17.82 -26.87
N SER A 136 22.40 -16.49 -26.96
CA SER A 136 22.92 -15.73 -28.11
C SER A 136 24.38 -15.35 -27.92
#